data_AF-A0A8B9H544-F1
#
_entry.id   AF-A0A8B9H544-F1
#
_cell.length_a   1.000
_cell.length_b   1.000
_cell.length_c   1.000
_cell.angle_alpha   90.00
_cell.angle_beta   90.00
_cell.angle_gamma   90.00
#
_symmetry.space_group_name_H-M   'P 1'
#
loop_
_entity.id
_entity.type
_entity.pdbx_description
1 polymer ?
#
loop_
_entity_poly.entity_id
_entity_poly.type
_entity_poly.pdbx_seq_one_letter_code
_entity_poly.pdbx_strand_id
1 'polypeptide(L)'
;MWWFQEGMCFLPVVLVCWTAATFIFAYITAISLRHVDPFVPYISDTGTVAPERCVFGLMLNVSAFLGIATMYVRYKQVQALTDLDQKRVHLLNSAGFVLGCTSSVGMCVVANFQVKLLYDLILTTIEEMKRALQFLNQFL
;
A
#
# COMPACT_ATOMS: atom_id res chain seq x y z
N MET A 1 1.99 -13.20 33.25
CA MET A 1 1.78 -12.12 32.27
C MET A 1 0.98 -12.61 31.05
N TRP A 2 -0.18 -13.23 31.25
CA TRP A 2 -1.02 -13.74 30.15
C TRP A 2 -2.00 -12.69 29.63
N TRP A 3 -2.54 -11.86 30.53
CA TRP A 3 -3.53 -10.82 30.22
C TRP A 3 -3.03 -9.72 29.26
N PHE A 4 -1.72 -9.41 29.27
CA PHE A 4 -1.13 -8.46 28.32
C PHE A 4 -1.05 -9.03 26.90
N GLN A 5 -0.91 -10.36 26.74
CA GLN A 5 -0.82 -11.01 25.42
C GLN A 5 -2.16 -11.08 24.69
N GLU A 6 -3.29 -11.14 25.39
CA GLU A 6 -4.62 -11.24 24.77
C GLU A 6 -5.00 -9.97 24.00
N GLY A 7 -4.69 -8.78 24.53
CA GLY A 7 -4.99 -7.50 23.85
C GLY A 7 -4.04 -7.14 22.70
N MET A 8 -2.78 -7.60 22.77
CA MET A 8 -1.76 -7.26 21.77
C MET A 8 -1.95 -7.95 20.41
N CYS A 9 -2.71 -9.05 20.36
CA CYS A 9 -3.02 -9.74 19.11
C CYS A 9 -4.08 -9.03 18.27
N PHE A 10 -4.81 -8.07 18.83
CA PHE A 10 -5.86 -7.35 18.11
C PHE A 10 -5.32 -6.56 16.92
N LEU A 11 -4.23 -5.80 17.11
CA LEU A 11 -3.60 -5.00 16.06
C LEU A 11 -3.16 -5.82 14.83
N PRO A 12 -2.38 -6.90 14.96
CA PRO A 12 -2.02 -7.73 13.81
C PRO A 12 -3.22 -8.41 13.15
N VAL A 13 -4.25 -8.81 13.92
CA VAL A 13 -5.47 -9.41 13.36
C VAL A 13 -6.22 -8.38 12.52
N VAL A 14 -6.42 -7.15 13.04
CA VAL A 14 -7.05 -6.05 12.30
C VAL A 14 -6.26 -5.73 11.04
N LEU A 15 -4.92 -5.69 11.11
CA LEU A 15 -4.07 -5.48 9.95
C LEU A 15 -4.30 -6.55 8.87
N VAL A 16 -4.34 -7.83 9.23
CA VAL A 16 -4.54 -8.93 8.27
C VAL A 16 -5.95 -8.89 7.68
N CYS A 17 -6.98 -8.70 8.51
CA CYS A 17 -8.35 -8.59 8.03
C CYS A 17 -8.53 -7.38 7.10
N TRP A 18 -7.94 -6.24 7.45
CA TRP A 18 -8.01 -5.01 6.65
C TRP A 18 -7.26 -5.14 5.32
N THR A 19 -6.05 -5.72 5.34
CA THR A 19 -5.27 -5.96 4.12
C THR A 19 -5.95 -6.99 3.20
N ALA A 20 -6.55 -8.04 3.76
CA ALA A 20 -7.37 -8.97 2.98
C ALA A 20 -8.60 -8.27 2.37
N ALA A 21 -9.27 -7.40 3.14
CA ALA A 21 -10.39 -6.62 2.64
C ALA A 21 -9.97 -5.69 1.49
N THR A 22 -8.79 -5.08 1.51
CA THR A 22 -8.28 -4.30 0.37
C THR A 22 -8.19 -5.10 -0.92
N PHE A 23 -7.69 -6.34 -0.86
CA PHE A 23 -7.60 -7.20 -2.04
C PHE A 23 -8.97 -7.63 -2.55
N ILE A 24 -9.89 -7.94 -1.63
CA ILE A 24 -11.28 -8.29 -1.97
C ILE A 24 -11.99 -7.09 -2.62
N PHE A 25 -11.82 -5.89 -2.05
CA PHE A 25 -12.38 -4.67 -2.63
C PHE A 25 -11.82 -4.41 -4.03
N ALA A 26 -10.50 -4.51 -4.21
CA ALA A 26 -9.84 -4.38 -5.50
C ALA A 26 -10.42 -5.34 -6.55
N TYR A 27 -10.70 -6.59 -6.15
CA TYR A 27 -11.33 -7.59 -6.99
C TYR A 27 -12.78 -7.26 -7.35
N ILE A 28 -13.59 -6.83 -6.37
CA ILE A 28 -15.00 -6.44 -6.61
C ILE A 28 -15.09 -5.23 -7.54
N THR A 29 -14.18 -4.26 -7.40
CA THR A 29 -14.08 -3.10 -8.30
C THR A 29 -13.70 -3.53 -9.73
N ALA A 30 -12.76 -4.47 -9.88
CA ALA A 30 -12.38 -5.05 -11.17
C ALA A 30 -13.58 -5.62 -11.94
N ILE A 31 -14.43 -6.37 -11.21
CA ILE A 31 -15.62 -7.01 -11.76
C ILE A 31 -16.70 -5.97 -12.09
N SER A 32 -16.89 -4.98 -11.22
CA SER A 32 -17.96 -3.99 -11.34
C SER A 32 -17.81 -3.10 -12.59
N LEU A 33 -16.58 -2.81 -13.03
CA LEU A 33 -16.31 -2.01 -14.24
C LEU A 33 -16.25 -2.80 -15.55
N ARG A 34 -16.48 -4.12 -15.53
CA ARG A 34 -16.48 -4.99 -16.73
C ARG A 34 -15.23 -4.81 -17.63
N HIS A 35 -14.07 -4.57 -17.06
CA HIS A 35 -12.84 -4.29 -17.81
C HIS A 35 -11.92 -5.49 -18.06
N VAL A 36 -12.22 -6.69 -17.50
CA VAL A 36 -11.37 -7.90 -17.67
C VAL A 36 -12.21 -9.18 -17.68
N ASP A 37 -11.80 -10.17 -18.47
CA ASP A 37 -12.36 -11.53 -18.49
C ASP A 37 -12.23 -12.22 -17.10
N PRO A 38 -13.28 -12.90 -16.60
CA PRO A 38 -13.33 -13.45 -15.23
C PRO A 38 -12.26 -14.50 -14.87
N PHE A 39 -11.46 -14.96 -15.83
CA PHE A 39 -10.61 -16.15 -15.69
C PHE A 39 -9.15 -15.89 -15.29
N VAL A 40 -8.62 -14.66 -15.41
CA VAL A 40 -7.25 -14.32 -14.98
C VAL A 40 -7.17 -12.90 -14.42
N PRO A 41 -7.43 -12.71 -13.11
CA PRO A 41 -7.45 -11.38 -12.50
C PRO A 41 -6.01 -10.89 -12.26
N TYR A 42 -5.57 -9.90 -13.04
CA TYR A 42 -4.33 -9.17 -12.74
C TYR A 42 -4.63 -8.06 -11.72
N ILE A 43 -4.10 -8.22 -10.50
CA ILE A 43 -4.18 -7.21 -9.41
C ILE A 43 -3.61 -5.85 -9.86
N SER A 44 -2.70 -5.85 -10.83
CA SER A 44 -2.12 -4.64 -11.42
C SER A 44 -3.11 -3.77 -12.20
N ASP A 45 -4.24 -4.31 -12.67
CA ASP A 45 -5.26 -3.54 -13.41
C ASP A 45 -6.34 -2.96 -12.49
N THR A 46 -6.42 -3.45 -11.25
CA THR A 46 -7.34 -2.95 -10.23
C THR A 46 -6.78 -1.65 -9.63
N GLY A 47 -7.48 -0.53 -9.84
CA GLY A 47 -6.99 0.81 -9.49
C GLY A 47 -6.48 1.64 -10.68
N THR A 48 -6.87 1.28 -11.90
CA THR A 48 -6.49 2.04 -13.09
C THR A 48 -7.46 3.19 -13.42
N VAL A 49 -8.68 3.22 -12.86
CA VAL A 49 -9.69 4.26 -13.17
C VAL A 49 -10.09 5.00 -11.89
N ALA A 50 -10.22 6.33 -11.96
CA ALA A 50 -10.84 7.10 -10.89
C ALA A 50 -12.35 6.82 -10.89
N PRO A 51 -13.01 6.52 -9.75
CA PRO A 51 -12.62 6.82 -8.37
C PRO A 51 -11.90 5.70 -7.58
N GLU A 52 -11.81 4.48 -8.13
CA GLU A 52 -11.41 3.28 -7.38
C GLU A 52 -9.96 3.29 -6.92
N ARG A 53 -9.10 3.87 -7.76
CA ARG A 53 -7.67 4.06 -7.45
C ARG A 53 -7.45 4.88 -6.18
N CYS A 54 -8.33 5.83 -5.90
CA CYS A 54 -8.25 6.68 -4.71
C CYS A 54 -8.65 5.90 -3.45
N VAL A 55 -9.73 5.11 -3.54
CA VAL A 55 -10.19 4.27 -2.43
C VAL A 55 -9.16 3.20 -2.10
N PHE A 56 -8.61 2.52 -3.12
CA PHE A 56 -7.56 1.52 -2.92
C PHE A 56 -6.29 2.13 -2.31
N GLY A 57 -5.84 3.28 -2.82
CA GLY A 57 -4.71 4.03 -2.25
C GLY A 57 -4.96 4.45 -0.80
N LEU A 58 -6.16 4.91 -0.45
CA LEU A 58 -6.51 5.26 0.93
C LEU A 58 -6.43 4.03 1.84
N MET A 59 -7.00 2.90 1.41
CA MET A 59 -6.98 1.69 2.23
C MET A 59 -5.57 1.09 2.38
N LEU A 60 -4.70 1.21 1.37
CA LEU A 60 -3.27 0.85 1.47
C LEU A 60 -2.51 1.77 2.43
N ASN A 61 -2.80 3.08 2.44
CA ASN A 61 -2.22 4.00 3.43
C ASN A 61 -2.65 3.61 4.86
N VAL A 62 -3.93 3.28 5.08
CA VAL A 62 -4.41 2.78 6.39
C VAL A 62 -3.70 1.49 6.79
N SER A 63 -3.49 0.58 5.83
CA SER A 63 -2.73 -0.66 6.04
C SER A 63 -1.28 -0.39 6.44
N ALA A 64 -0.64 0.61 5.83
CA ALA A 64 0.72 1.03 6.18
C ALA A 64 0.82 1.57 7.61
N PHE A 65 -0.12 2.41 8.05
CA PHE A 65 -0.16 2.89 9.44
C PHE A 65 -0.39 1.75 10.44
N LEU A 66 -1.33 0.84 10.15
CA LEU A 66 -1.57 -0.36 10.96
C LEU A 66 -0.34 -1.30 10.98
N GLY A 67 0.39 -1.37 9.87
CA GLY A 67 1.64 -2.13 9.73
C GLY A 67 2.72 -1.62 10.68
N ILE A 68 2.98 -0.31 10.67
CA ILE A 68 3.94 0.33 11.59
C ILE A 68 3.52 0.13 13.04
N ALA A 69 2.24 0.34 13.36
CA ALA A 69 1.72 0.14 14.72
C ALA A 69 1.90 -1.31 15.19
N THR A 70 1.62 -2.29 14.33
CA THR A 70 1.81 -3.72 14.62
C THR A 70 3.28 -4.06 14.85
N MET A 71 4.18 -3.57 14.00
CA MET A 71 5.62 -3.80 14.14
C MET A 71 6.17 -3.15 15.41
N TYR A 72 5.68 -1.96 15.79
CA TYR A 72 6.06 -1.30 17.03
C TYR A 72 5.63 -2.10 18.28
N VAL A 73 4.38 -2.58 18.31
CA VAL A 73 3.88 -3.41 19.42
C VAL A 73 4.68 -4.70 19.52
N ARG A 74 4.96 -5.37 18.40
CA ARG A 74 5.79 -6.58 18.39
C ARG A 74 7.22 -6.32 18.85
N TYR A 75 7.82 -5.19 18.44
CA TYR A 75 9.14 -4.78 18.91
C TYR A 75 9.18 -4.61 20.43
N LYS A 76 8.20 -3.90 21.01
CA LYS A 76 8.08 -3.70 22.46
C LYS A 76 7.76 -4.99 23.20
N GLN A 77 6.94 -5.87 22.63
CA GLN A 77 6.62 -7.18 23.19
C GLN A 77 7.89 -8.04 23.30
N VAL A 78 8.68 -8.16 22.23
CA VAL A 78 9.93 -8.92 22.26
C VAL A 78 10.91 -8.28 23.24
N GLN A 79 11.00 -6.95 23.30
CA GLN A 79 11.84 -6.25 24.27
C GLN A 79 11.42 -6.53 25.74
N ALA A 80 10.13 -6.72 26.02
CA ALA A 80 9.63 -7.01 27.36
C ALA A 80 9.78 -8.48 27.78
N LEU A 81 9.82 -9.41 26.82
CA LEU A 81 9.99 -10.86 27.07
C LEU A 81 11.46 -11.32 27.02
N THR A 82 12.38 -10.52 26.49
CA THR A 82 13.79 -10.89 26.33
C THR A 82 14.62 -10.40 27.50
N ASP A 83 15.43 -11.28 28.09
CA ASP A 83 16.39 -10.91 29.14
C ASP A 83 17.54 -10.06 28.58
N LEU A 84 18.04 -9.12 29.40
CA LEU A 84 19.07 -8.14 29.05
C LEU A 84 20.38 -8.74 28.50
N ASP A 85 20.66 -10.02 28.80
CA ASP A 85 21.88 -10.71 28.38
C ASP A 85 21.85 -11.16 26.89
N GLN A 86 20.66 -11.26 26.29
CA GLN A 86 20.47 -11.79 24.94
C GLN A 86 20.61 -10.71 23.83
N LYS A 87 21.82 -10.14 23.69
CA LYS A 87 22.14 -9.09 22.70
C LYS A 87 21.76 -9.45 21.26
N ARG A 88 21.90 -10.72 20.85
CA ARG A 88 21.54 -11.19 19.49
C ARG A 88 20.05 -11.05 19.21
N VAL A 89 19.19 -11.33 20.20
CA VAL A 89 17.73 -11.24 20.06
C VAL A 89 17.31 -9.77 19.92
N HIS A 90 17.91 -8.88 20.72
CA HIS A 90 17.68 -7.44 20.57
C HIS A 90 18.10 -6.89 19.20
N LEU A 91 19.23 -7.35 18.65
CA LEU A 91 19.66 -6.94 17.32
C LEU A 91 18.68 -7.41 16.23
N LEU A 92 18.25 -8.68 16.28
CA LEU A 92 17.28 -9.24 15.35
C LEU A 92 15.92 -8.55 15.45
N ASN A 93 15.47 -8.23 16.66
CA ASN A 93 14.23 -7.50 16.89
C ASN A 93 14.28 -6.08 16.31
N SER A 94 15.39 -5.37 16.51
CA SER A 94 15.60 -4.03 15.95
C SER A 94 15.68 -4.05 14.43
N ALA A 95 16.41 -5.01 13.85
CA ALA A 95 16.47 -5.22 12.41
C ALA A 95 15.08 -5.53 11.82
N GLY A 96 14.31 -6.41 12.48
CA GLY A 96 12.94 -6.73 12.09
C GLY A 96 12.02 -5.51 12.13
N PHE A 97 12.15 -4.65 13.15
CA PHE A 97 11.40 -3.40 13.23
C PHE A 97 11.73 -2.45 12.08
N VAL A 98 13.02 -2.25 11.76
CA VAL A 98 13.44 -1.42 10.63
C VAL A 98 12.89 -1.96 9.31
N LEU A 99 13.00 -3.26 9.07
CA LEU A 99 12.46 -3.91 7.87
C LEU A 99 10.94 -3.78 7.76
N GLY A 100 10.21 -3.84 8.88
CA GLY A 100 8.76 -3.63 8.91
C GLY A 100 8.34 -2.18 8.67
N CYS A 101 9.14 -1.23 9.14
CA CYS A 101 8.92 0.18 8.84
C CYS A 101 9.21 0.48 7.37
N THR A 102 10.30 -0.04 6.79
CA THR A 102 10.62 0.17 5.38
C THR A 102 9.59 -0.45 4.44
N SER A 103 9.05 -1.63 4.77
CA SER A 103 7.95 -2.23 3.99
C SER A 103 6.68 -1.39 4.03
N SER A 104 6.35 -0.81 5.20
CA SER A 104 5.19 0.07 5.35
C SER A 104 5.35 1.39 4.58
N VAL A 105 6.56 1.95 4.55
CA VAL A 105 6.88 3.09 3.67
C VAL A 105 6.70 2.72 2.20
N GLY A 106 7.14 1.53 1.80
CA GLY A 106 6.90 1.00 0.45
C GLY A 106 5.42 0.95 0.10
N MET A 107 4.56 0.51 1.02
CA MET A 107 3.10 0.54 0.82
C MET A 107 2.56 1.97 0.64
N CYS A 108 3.04 2.96 1.41
CA CYS A 108 2.65 4.36 1.20
C CYS A 108 3.09 4.88 -0.18
N VAL A 109 4.29 4.52 -0.64
CA VAL A 109 4.77 4.92 -1.96
C VAL A 109 3.88 4.33 -3.04
N VAL A 110 3.57 3.04 -2.98
CA VAL A 110 2.66 2.37 -3.93
C VAL A 110 1.26 2.99 -3.91
N ALA A 111 0.77 3.39 -2.72
CA ALA A 111 -0.54 4.00 -2.56
C ALA A 111 -0.65 5.39 -3.21
N ASN A 112 0.41 6.20 -3.15
CA ASN A 112 0.41 7.61 -3.59
C ASN A 112 0.98 7.80 -5.01
N PHE A 113 2.00 7.01 -5.40
CA PHE A 113 2.63 7.08 -6.72
C PHE A 113 2.05 6.02 -7.66
N GLN A 114 0.80 6.22 -8.04
CA GLN A 114 0.11 5.34 -8.96
C GLN A 114 0.57 5.63 -10.38
N VAL A 115 1.09 4.60 -11.06
CA VAL A 115 1.67 4.69 -12.41
C VAL A 115 0.72 5.37 -13.42
N LYS A 116 -0.60 5.17 -13.30
CA LYS A 116 -1.60 5.75 -14.21
C LYS A 116 -1.67 7.28 -14.15
N LEU A 117 -1.47 7.90 -12.99
CA LEU A 117 -1.49 9.38 -12.88
C LEU A 117 -0.34 10.01 -13.68
N LEU A 118 0.83 9.37 -13.64
CA LEU A 118 2.00 9.80 -14.42
C LEU A 118 1.74 9.66 -15.93
N TYR A 119 1.13 8.55 -16.35
CA TYR A 119 0.75 8.36 -17.75
C TYR A 119 -0.28 9.41 -18.22
N ASP A 120 -1.35 9.65 -17.46
CA ASP A 120 -2.38 10.64 -17.80
C ASP A 120 -1.79 12.05 -17.98
N LEU A 121 -0.82 12.43 -17.12
CA LEU A 121 -0.15 13.73 -17.13
C LEU A 121 0.83 13.89 -18.30
N ILE A 122 1.57 12.83 -18.63
CA ILE A 122 2.44 12.79 -19.82
C ILE A 122 1.59 12.85 -21.11
N LEU A 123 0.46 12.15 -21.15
CA LEU A 123 -0.41 12.11 -22.33
C LEU A 123 -1.07 13.47 -22.59
N THR A 124 -1.55 14.15 -21.54
CA THR A 124 -2.10 15.51 -21.65
C THR A 124 -1.05 16.52 -22.09
N THR A 125 0.18 16.46 -21.57
CA THR A 125 1.27 17.36 -22.02
C THR A 125 1.69 17.11 -23.47
N ILE A 126 1.70 15.85 -23.92
CA ILE A 126 1.95 15.51 -25.33
C ILE A 126 0.82 16.04 -26.24
N GLU A 127 -0.43 15.91 -25.83
CA GLU A 127 -1.59 16.45 -26.56
C GLU A 127 -1.53 17.97 -26.70
N GLU A 128 -1.20 18.70 -25.62
CA GLU A 128 -0.97 20.15 -25.66
C GLU A 128 0.16 20.53 -26.61
N MET A 129 1.27 19.80 -26.56
CA MET A 129 2.41 20.05 -27.44
C MET A 129 2.08 19.76 -28.92
N LYS A 130 1.28 18.73 -29.21
CA LYS A 130 0.75 18.46 -30.56
C LYS A 130 -0.18 19.57 -31.05
N ARG A 131 -1.08 20.06 -30.20
CA ARG A 131 -1.97 21.19 -30.52
C ARG A 131 -1.17 22.46 -30.83
N ALA A 132 -0.17 22.78 -30.02
CA ALA A 132 0.72 23.92 -30.24
C ALA A 132 1.48 23.81 -31.58
N LEU A 133 1.94 22.61 -31.93
CA LEU A 133 2.65 22.36 -33.18
C LEU A 133 1.75 22.49 -34.41
N GLN A 134 0.50 21.99 -34.34
CA GLN A 134 -0.51 22.18 -35.37
C GLN A 134 -0.86 23.66 -35.58
N PHE A 135 -0.96 24.43 -34.49
CA PHE A 135 -1.21 25.87 -34.55
C PHE A 135 -0.05 26.60 -35.23
N LEU A 136 1.21 26.31 -34.85
CA LEU A 136 2.40 26.86 -35.51
C LEU A 136 2.43 26.55 -37.01
N ASN A 137 2.04 25.33 -37.41
CA ASN A 137 2.00 24.90 -38.80
C ASN A 137 0.85 25.53 -39.63
N GLN A 138 -0.07 26.27 -39.00
CA GLN A 138 -1.06 27.10 -39.70
C GLN A 138 -0.54 28.52 -40.02
N PHE A 139 0.50 28.98 -39.33
CA PHE A 139 1.11 30.31 -39.55
C PHE A 139 2.37 30.27 -40.42
N LEU A 140 2.88 29.06 -40.71
CA LEU A 140 4.04 28.79 -41.56
C LEU A 140 3.56 28.28 -42.93
#